data_AF-A0A257TL30-F1
#
_entry.id   AF-A0A257TL30-F1
#
_cell.length_a   1.000
_cell.length_b   1.000
_cell.length_c   1.000
_cell.angle_alpha   90.00
_cell.angle_beta   90.00
_cell.angle_gamma   90.00
#
_symmetry.space_group_name_H-M   'P 1'
#
loop_
_entity.id
_entity.type
_entity.pdbx_description
1 polymer ?
#
loop_
_entity_poly.entity_id
_entity_poly.type
_entity_poly.pdbx_seq_one_letter_code
_entity_poly.pdbx_strand_id
1 'polypeptide(L)'
;MKTFDYLLDVRKRKGAGFLLLLDPDKLVTENLRDVVKHAQESGVDAFLVGSSLMTRDVFDKSLGEIKKHAKVPVVIFPGSLFQISAQADAILFLTVLASRNTDLIVGNHVHAAPLIRQHK
;
A
#
# COMPACT_ATOMS: atom_id res chain seq x y z
N MET A 1 -5.80 14.26 9.10
CA MET A 1 -6.78 13.99 8.01
C MET A 1 -6.68 12.52 7.66
N LYS A 2 -7.79 11.81 7.40
CA LYS A 2 -7.72 10.39 7.01
C LYS A 2 -7.21 10.27 5.57
N THR A 3 -6.49 9.20 5.25
CA THR A 3 -5.94 8.93 3.91
C THR A 3 -7.00 8.97 2.81
N PHE A 4 -8.22 8.49 3.08
CA PHE A 4 -9.33 8.55 2.14
C PHE A 4 -9.73 9.99 1.80
N ASP A 5 -9.88 10.85 2.82
CA ASP A 5 -10.25 12.26 2.64
C ASP A 5 -9.15 13.02 1.88
N TYR A 6 -7.89 12.72 2.18
CA TYR A 6 -6.72 13.24 1.45
C TYR A 6 -6.81 12.94 -0.06
N LEU A 7 -7.08 11.68 -0.44
CA LEU A 7 -7.13 11.28 -1.84
C LEU A 7 -8.33 11.90 -2.57
N LEU A 8 -9.47 12.07 -1.90
CA LEU A 8 -10.62 12.78 -2.46
C LEU A 8 -10.31 14.27 -2.70
N ASP A 9 -9.56 14.90 -1.80
CA ASP A 9 -9.11 16.29 -1.97
C ASP A 9 -8.11 16.43 -3.14
N VAL A 10 -7.15 15.50 -3.26
CA VAL A 10 -6.25 15.44 -4.42
C VAL A 10 -7.06 15.39 -5.72
N ARG A 11 -8.05 14.50 -5.83
CA ARG A 11 -8.92 14.40 -7.00
C ARG A 11 -9.67 15.71 -7.27
N LYS A 12 -10.17 16.40 -6.24
CA LYS A 12 -10.86 17.69 -6.39
C LYS A 12 -9.93 18.78 -6.93
N ARG A 13 -8.68 18.85 -6.44
CA ARG A 13 -7.71 19.89 -6.82
C ARG A 13 -7.00 19.63 -8.14
N LYS A 14 -6.67 18.37 -8.44
CA LYS A 14 -5.86 17.97 -9.61
C LYS A 14 -6.65 17.29 -10.72
N GLY A 15 -7.92 16.94 -10.50
CA GLY A 15 -8.75 16.14 -11.41
C GLY A 15 -8.52 14.63 -11.30
N ALA A 16 -7.28 14.20 -11.03
CA ALA A 16 -6.90 12.82 -10.77
C ALA A 16 -5.75 12.75 -9.76
N GLY A 17 -5.57 11.58 -9.12
CA GLY A 17 -4.40 11.32 -8.28
C GLY A 17 -3.38 10.46 -9.01
N PHE A 18 -2.09 10.77 -8.85
CA PHE A 18 -1.00 9.91 -9.32
C PHE A 18 -0.54 8.98 -8.19
N LEU A 19 -0.92 7.71 -8.26
CA LEU A 19 -0.57 6.70 -7.26
C LEU A 19 0.50 5.77 -7.85
N LEU A 20 1.70 5.76 -7.27
CA LEU A 20 2.80 4.93 -7.75
C LEU A 20 2.86 3.62 -6.98
N LEU A 21 2.79 2.49 -7.68
CA LEU A 21 3.01 1.17 -7.10
C LEU A 21 4.50 0.86 -6.98
N LEU A 22 4.94 0.65 -5.74
CA LEU A 22 6.24 0.15 -5.37
C LEU A 22 6.11 -1.34 -5.04
N ASP A 23 6.81 -2.17 -5.80
CA ASP A 23 6.93 -3.60 -5.57
C ASP A 23 8.22 -3.89 -4.79
N PRO A 24 8.15 -4.16 -3.47
CA PRO A 24 9.34 -4.30 -2.65
C PRO A 24 10.25 -5.45 -3.07
N ASP A 25 9.73 -6.50 -3.73
CA ASP A 25 10.54 -7.62 -4.24
C ASP A 25 11.55 -7.15 -5.30
N LYS A 26 11.20 -6.11 -6.06
CA LYS A 26 12.06 -5.54 -7.12
C LYS A 26 12.99 -4.45 -6.60
N LEU A 27 12.75 -3.95 -5.39
CA LEU A 27 13.45 -2.80 -4.84
C LEU A 27 14.61 -3.21 -3.92
N VAL A 28 14.82 -4.51 -3.69
CA VAL A 28 15.97 -5.04 -2.91
C VAL A 28 17.31 -4.64 -3.53
N THR A 29 17.37 -4.41 -4.85
CA THR A 29 18.59 -4.06 -5.60
C THR A 29 18.79 -2.57 -5.84
N GLU A 30 17.77 -1.74 -5.57
CA GLU A 30 17.81 -0.29 -5.83
C GLU A 30 17.85 0.51 -4.53
N ASN A 31 18.41 1.72 -4.57
CA ASN A 31 18.35 2.63 -3.43
C ASN A 31 16.91 3.15 -3.26
N LEU A 32 16.09 2.42 -2.51
CA LEU A 32 14.67 2.70 -2.26
C LEU A 32 14.41 4.17 -1.90
N ARG A 33 15.33 4.79 -1.16
CA ARG A 33 15.31 6.21 -0.82
C ARG A 33 15.28 7.11 -2.04
N ASP A 34 16.12 6.83 -3.04
CA ASP A 34 16.21 7.62 -4.26
C ASP A 34 14.95 7.44 -5.11
N VAL A 35 14.41 6.22 -5.19
CA VAL A 35 13.14 5.96 -5.88
C VAL A 35 12.01 6.77 -5.25
N VAL A 36 11.86 6.71 -3.92
CA VAL A 36 10.84 7.47 -3.19
C VAL A 36 11.05 8.98 -3.36
N LYS A 37 12.29 9.46 -3.35
CA LYS A 37 12.61 10.87 -3.56
C LYS A 37 12.20 11.34 -4.96
N HIS A 38 12.66 10.66 -6.02
CA HIS A 38 12.35 11.03 -7.40
C HIS A 38 10.85 10.94 -7.70
N ALA A 39 10.16 9.94 -7.16
CA ALA A 39 8.71 9.80 -7.30
C ALA A 39 7.95 11.00 -6.70
N GLN A 40 8.37 11.47 -5.52
CA GLN A 40 7.77 12.66 -4.90
C GLN A 40 8.06 13.94 -5.67
N GLU A 41 9.28 14.10 -6.17
CA GLU A 41 9.67 15.23 -7.03
C GLU A 41 8.87 15.23 -8.35
N SER A 42 8.46 14.04 -8.81
CA SER A 42 7.59 13.84 -9.97
C SER A 42 6.10 14.05 -9.66
N GLY A 43 5.74 14.41 -8.43
CA GLY A 43 4.37 14.77 -8.05
C GLY A 43 3.45 13.61 -7.70
N VAL A 44 4.00 12.45 -7.30
CA VAL A 44 3.20 11.33 -6.75
C VAL A 44 2.37 11.79 -5.56
N ASP A 45 1.09 11.45 -5.57
CA ASP A 45 0.12 11.81 -4.53
C ASP A 45 0.01 10.77 -3.42
N ALA A 46 0.30 9.51 -3.71
CA ALA A 46 0.43 8.44 -2.72
C ALA A 46 1.24 7.27 -3.29
N PHE A 47 1.89 6.51 -2.41
CA PHE A 47 2.53 5.26 -2.75
C PHE A 47 1.59 4.10 -2.49
N LEU A 48 1.45 3.21 -3.46
CA LEU A 48 0.92 1.86 -3.26
C LEU A 48 2.11 0.94 -2.98
N VAL A 49 2.02 0.08 -1.97
CA VAL A 49 3.08 -0.86 -1.62
C VAL A 49 2.52 -2.27 -1.55
N GLY A 50 3.05 -3.16 -2.38
CA GLY A 50 2.53 -4.51 -2.50
C GLY A 50 3.40 -5.39 -3.37
N SER A 51 3.39 -6.68 -3.12
CA SER A 51 4.03 -7.68 -3.97
C SER A 51 3.24 -8.98 -4.00
N SER A 52 3.70 -9.98 -4.74
CA SER A 52 3.02 -11.26 -4.88
C SER A 52 3.40 -12.27 -3.79
N LEU A 53 4.70 -12.41 -3.49
CA LEU A 53 5.22 -13.53 -2.68
C LEU A 53 6.25 -13.04 -1.66
N MET A 54 5.80 -12.23 -0.70
CA MET A 54 6.65 -11.72 0.38
C MET A 54 6.28 -12.27 1.74
N THR A 55 7.31 -12.54 2.55
CA THR A 55 7.14 -12.79 3.99
C THR A 55 6.84 -11.48 4.72
N ARG A 56 6.14 -11.59 5.86
CA ARG A 56 5.76 -10.45 6.70
C ARG A 56 6.96 -9.58 7.08
N ASP A 57 8.04 -10.19 7.57
CA ASP A 57 9.21 -9.46 8.10
C ASP A 57 9.92 -8.62 7.02
N VAL A 58 10.01 -9.15 5.80
CA VAL A 58 10.63 -8.42 4.68
C VAL A 58 9.70 -7.29 4.25
N PHE A 59 8.41 -7.56 4.13
CA PHE A 59 7.42 -6.54 3.79
C PHE A 59 7.40 -5.39 4.81
N ASP A 60 7.38 -5.70 6.10
CA ASP A 60 7.38 -4.71 7.19
C ASP A 60 8.64 -3.85 7.19
N LYS A 61 9.82 -4.43 6.92
CA LYS A 61 11.07 -3.68 6.79
C LYS A 61 11.02 -2.72 5.60
N SER A 62 10.63 -3.21 4.42
CA SER A 62 10.52 -2.37 3.22
C SER A 62 9.50 -1.24 3.39
N LEU A 63 8.35 -1.55 3.99
CA LEU A 63 7.31 -0.57 4.28
C LEU A 63 7.81 0.51 5.24
N GLY A 64 8.54 0.12 6.29
CA GLY A 64 9.17 1.04 7.23
C GLY A 64 10.18 1.97 6.56
N GLU A 65 11.04 1.44 5.68
CA GLU A 65 12.00 2.25 4.92
C GLU A 65 11.33 3.22 3.94
N ILE A 66 10.29 2.78 3.22
CA ILE A 66 9.50 3.68 2.36
C ILE A 66 8.90 4.80 3.21
N LYS A 67 8.32 4.45 4.37
CA LYS A 67 7.61 5.42 5.20
C LYS A 67 8.53 6.45 5.84
N LYS A 68 9.80 6.13 6.13
CA LYS A 68 10.82 7.09 6.58
C LYS A 68 11.08 8.22 5.58
N HIS A 69 10.87 7.97 4.28
CA HIS A 69 11.18 8.91 3.21
C HIS A 69 9.95 9.49 2.50
N ALA A 70 8.79 8.86 2.67
CA ALA A 70 7.52 9.28 2.09
C ALA A 70 6.85 10.40 2.92
N LYS A 71 6.65 11.55 2.28
CA LYS A 71 5.88 12.72 2.74
C LYS A 71 4.40 12.65 2.34
N VAL A 72 4.07 11.78 1.39
CA VAL A 72 2.71 11.48 0.96
C VAL A 72 2.22 10.15 1.56
N PRO A 73 0.91 9.84 1.55
CA PRO A 73 0.40 8.60 2.11
C PRO A 73 0.99 7.35 1.45
N VAL A 74 1.22 6.34 2.26
CA VAL A 74 1.67 5.00 1.88
C VAL A 74 0.52 4.03 2.16
N VAL A 75 0.04 3.38 1.12
CA VAL A 75 -1.16 2.53 1.14
C VAL A 75 -0.77 1.12 0.74
N ILE A 76 -1.14 0.13 1.54
CA ILE A 76 -0.91 -1.27 1.19
C ILE A 76 -1.81 -1.64 -0.01
N PHE A 77 -1.19 -2.17 -1.06
CA PHE A 77 -1.85 -2.87 -2.16
C PHE A 77 -1.66 -4.37 -1.93
N PRO A 78 -2.61 -5.06 -1.28
CA PRO A 78 -2.36 -6.38 -0.73
C PRO A 78 -2.36 -7.46 -1.81
N GLY A 79 -1.26 -8.23 -1.89
CA GLY A 79 -1.19 -9.51 -2.59
C GLY A 79 -1.42 -10.72 -1.68
N SER A 80 -1.30 -10.56 -0.35
CA SER A 80 -1.58 -11.62 0.62
C SER A 80 -1.93 -11.08 2.02
N LEU A 81 -2.45 -11.94 2.90
CA LEU A 81 -2.73 -11.60 4.31
C LEU A 81 -1.47 -11.25 5.12
N PHE A 82 -0.29 -11.69 4.67
CA PHE A 82 0.98 -11.39 5.33
C PHE A 82 1.42 -9.93 5.19
N GLN A 83 0.84 -9.20 4.23
CA GLN A 83 1.15 -7.80 3.96
C GLN A 83 0.31 -6.83 4.79
N ILE A 84 -0.55 -7.31 5.69
CA ILE A 84 -1.29 -6.44 6.60
C ILE A 84 -0.32 -5.94 7.67
N SER A 85 -0.11 -4.62 7.73
CA SER A 85 0.82 -3.96 8.64
C SER A 85 0.26 -2.65 9.18
N ALA A 86 0.57 -2.36 10.45
CA ALA A 86 0.23 -1.10 11.11
C ALA A 86 1.09 0.09 10.66
N GLN A 87 2.18 -0.15 9.91
CA GLN A 87 3.12 0.90 9.52
C GLN A 87 2.60 1.77 8.35
N ALA A 88 1.61 1.29 7.59
CA ALA A 88 1.02 2.02 6.48
C ALA A 88 -0.09 2.97 6.95
N ASP A 89 -0.34 4.02 6.17
CA ASP A 89 -1.42 4.98 6.46
C ASP A 89 -2.82 4.43 6.09
N ALA A 90 -2.88 3.43 5.21
CA ALA A 90 -4.10 2.74 4.81
C ALA A 90 -3.81 1.39 4.14
N ILE A 91 -4.87 0.61 3.92
CA ILE A 91 -4.87 -0.60 3.08
C ILE A 91 -6.01 -0.53 2.07
N LEU A 92 -5.76 -0.95 0.84
CA LEU A 92 -6.81 -1.19 -0.14
C LEU A 92 -7.47 -2.54 0.19
N PHE A 93 -8.68 -2.49 0.73
CA PHE A 93 -9.45 -3.68 1.07
C PHE A 93 -10.19 -4.19 -0.18
N LEU A 94 -9.45 -4.88 -1.04
CA LEU A 94 -9.84 -5.22 -2.41
C LEU A 94 -10.62 -6.54 -2.51
N THR A 95 -11.64 -6.55 -3.37
CA THR A 95 -12.39 -7.74 -3.77
C THR A 95 -12.14 -8.05 -5.25
N VAL A 96 -11.76 -9.29 -5.58
CA VAL A 96 -11.59 -9.75 -6.97
C VAL A 96 -12.88 -10.43 -7.45
N LEU A 97 -13.87 -9.64 -7.86
CA LEU A 97 -15.21 -10.13 -8.20
C LEU A 97 -15.27 -11.17 -9.33
N ALA A 98 -14.32 -11.10 -10.28
CA ALA A 98 -14.25 -12.04 -11.40
C ALA A 98 -13.55 -13.37 -11.06
N SER A 99 -13.06 -13.53 -9.83
CA SER A 99 -12.35 -14.74 -9.40
C SER A 99 -13.31 -15.92 -9.24
N ARG A 100 -12.84 -17.13 -9.53
CA ARG A 100 -13.51 -18.38 -9.13
C ARG A 100 -13.08 -18.87 -7.75
N ASN A 101 -12.02 -18.27 -7.20
CA ASN A 101 -11.56 -18.53 -5.85
C ASN A 101 -12.30 -17.59 -4.87
N THR A 102 -13.14 -18.18 -4.01
CA THR A 102 -13.94 -17.48 -2.99
C THR A 102 -13.09 -16.76 -1.95
N ASP A 103 -11.85 -17.16 -1.74
CA ASP A 103 -10.93 -16.47 -0.82
C ASP A 103 -10.60 -15.06 -1.32
N LEU A 104 -10.43 -14.89 -2.63
CA LEU A 104 -10.17 -13.59 -3.26
C LEU A 104 -11.43 -12.71 -3.37
N ILE A 105 -12.61 -13.30 -3.20
CA ILE A 105 -13.88 -12.55 -3.16
C ILE A 105 -14.17 -12.10 -1.73
N VAL A 106 -14.16 -13.02 -0.77
CA VAL A 106 -14.59 -12.73 0.61
C VAL A 106 -13.76 -13.44 1.68
N GLY A 107 -13.22 -14.64 1.44
CA GLY A 107 -12.52 -15.40 2.48
C GLY A 107 -11.35 -14.63 3.11
N ASN A 108 -10.51 -14.01 2.29
CA ASN A 108 -9.42 -13.15 2.78
C ASN A 108 -9.93 -11.94 3.57
N HIS A 109 -11.13 -11.42 3.28
CA HIS A 109 -11.70 -10.30 4.05
C HIS A 109 -12.07 -10.75 5.47
N VAL A 110 -12.61 -11.96 5.62
CA VAL A 110 -12.94 -12.55 6.93
C VAL A 110 -11.69 -12.68 7.80
N HIS A 111 -10.57 -13.14 7.22
CA HIS A 111 -9.30 -13.26 7.94
C HIS A 111 -8.62 -11.91 8.20
N ALA A 112 -8.69 -10.98 7.26
CA ALA A 112 -8.04 -9.67 7.36
C ALA A 112 -8.76 -8.72 8.32
N ALA A 113 -10.09 -8.76 8.40
CA ALA A 113 -10.88 -7.85 9.24
C ALA A 113 -10.43 -7.79 10.71
N PRO A 114 -10.25 -8.92 11.44
CA PRO A 114 -9.76 -8.87 12.82
C PRO A 114 -8.32 -8.35 12.91
N LEU A 115 -7.45 -8.69 11.95
CA LEU A 115 -6.06 -8.22 11.91
C LEU A 115 -5.99 -6.69 11.73
N ILE A 116 -6.77 -6.14 10.79
CA ILE A 116 -6.86 -4.70 10.56
C ILE A 116 -7.40 -4.00 11.81
N ARG A 117 -8.40 -4.59 12.48
CA ARG A 117 -8.98 -3.99 13.70
C ARG A 117 -8.01 -3.93 14.86
N GLN A 118 -7.02 -4.83 14.96
CA GLN A 118 -5.97 -4.78 15.98
C GLN A 118 -5.03 -3.57 15.82
N HIS A 119 -4.99 -2.95 14.65
CA HIS A 119 -4.11 -1.81 14.33
C HIS A 119 -4.85 -0.46 14.31
N LYS A 120 -6.10 -0.43 14.77
CA LYS A 120 -6.99 0.74 14.69
C LYS A 120 -7.06 1.53 15.99
#